data_AF-A0A4P5VWN7-F1
#
_entry.id   AF-A0A4P5VWN7-F1
#
_cell.length_a   1.000
_cell.length_b   1.000
_cell.length_c   1.000
_cell.angle_alpha   90.00
_cell.angle_beta   90.00
_cell.angle_gamma   90.00
#
_symmetry.space_group_name_H-M   'P 1'
#
loop_
_entity.id
_entity.type
_entity.pdbx_description
1 polymer ?
#
loop_
_entity_poly.entity_id
_entity_poly.type
_entity_poly.pdbx_seq_one_letter_code
_entity_poly.pdbx_strand_id
1 'polypeptide(L)'
;MTPVTVIAPEAVELVEKVRSFTGDPYGVPGLHFMFVVGETRREHTWDPAKGRIAVRFTRDDGVMCSVTTTVDYAGEDAVQREAWEMFVNDQFWLLAPAKLADPGATVTLNGGALQVRYDGVGVTPGDTYTYDVDPSTGEVRGWSYTLGGGHTGAWTWAAATVIGPLHLSLERSNEKRTIRFEEVRVEPVELGPPSVDCPLKTPIAP
;
A
#
# COMPACT_ATOMS: atom_id res chain seq x y z
N MET A 1 -19.64 -4.19 -12.32
CA MET A 1 -18.95 -3.28 -13.25
C MET A 1 -17.47 -3.32 -12.90
N THR A 2 -16.59 -3.48 -13.87
CA THR A 2 -15.15 -3.36 -13.65
C THR A 2 -14.84 -1.92 -13.25
N PRO A 3 -14.10 -1.67 -12.16
CA PRO A 3 -13.68 -0.32 -11.77
C PRO A 3 -12.95 0.36 -12.94
N VAL A 4 -13.31 1.60 -13.24
CA VAL A 4 -12.73 2.38 -14.35
C VAL A 4 -11.85 3.48 -13.77
N THR A 5 -10.68 3.66 -14.36
CA THR A 5 -9.79 4.78 -14.04
C THR A 5 -10.21 6.02 -14.82
N VAL A 6 -10.31 7.16 -14.15
CA VAL A 6 -10.63 8.46 -14.75
C VAL A 6 -9.56 9.45 -14.36
N ILE A 7 -8.76 9.92 -15.33
CA ILE A 7 -7.75 10.96 -15.11
C ILE A 7 -8.20 12.20 -15.88
N ALA A 8 -8.36 13.31 -15.15
CA ALA A 8 -8.73 14.58 -15.78
C ALA A 8 -7.63 15.02 -16.76
N PRO A 9 -7.97 15.58 -17.94
CA PRO A 9 -7.00 15.91 -18.98
C PRO A 9 -5.81 16.76 -18.47
N GLU A 10 -6.08 17.70 -17.58
CA GLU A 10 -5.08 18.57 -16.95
C GLU A 10 -4.13 17.85 -15.96
N ALA A 11 -4.50 16.67 -15.47
CA ALA A 11 -3.71 15.88 -14.55
C ALA A 11 -2.82 14.84 -15.26
N VAL A 12 -3.10 14.50 -16.52
CA VAL A 12 -2.44 13.41 -17.26
C VAL A 12 -0.92 13.54 -17.26
N GLU A 13 -0.39 14.71 -17.63
CA GLU A 13 1.06 14.91 -17.71
C GLU A 13 1.75 14.69 -16.35
N LEU A 14 1.14 15.23 -15.28
CA LEU A 14 1.71 15.12 -13.94
C LEU A 14 1.62 13.69 -13.39
N VAL A 15 0.51 12.98 -13.66
CA VAL A 15 0.39 11.55 -13.32
C VAL A 15 1.46 10.73 -14.03
N GLU A 16 1.70 10.95 -15.32
CA GLU A 16 2.74 10.22 -16.07
C GLU A 16 4.14 10.52 -15.55
N LYS A 17 4.42 11.76 -15.12
CA LYS A 17 5.67 12.10 -14.43
C LYS A 17 5.83 11.35 -13.12
N VAL A 18 4.78 11.29 -12.28
CA VAL A 18 4.82 10.54 -11.01
C VAL A 18 5.05 9.06 -11.25
N ARG A 19 4.36 8.47 -12.24
CA ARG A 19 4.52 7.06 -12.60
C ARG A 19 5.92 6.77 -13.13
N SER A 20 6.45 7.64 -13.99
CA SER A 20 7.81 7.52 -14.52
C SER A 20 8.87 7.65 -13.42
N PHE A 21 8.65 8.55 -12.44
CA PHE A 21 9.53 8.70 -11.29
C PHE A 21 9.49 7.46 -10.38
N THR A 22 8.29 6.99 -10.03
CA THR A 22 8.09 5.92 -9.03
C THR A 22 8.46 4.54 -9.57
N GLY A 23 8.28 4.30 -10.86
CA GLY A 23 8.42 2.99 -11.48
C GLY A 23 7.12 2.17 -11.43
N ASP A 24 7.12 1.03 -12.15
CA ASP A 24 5.97 0.12 -12.23
C ASP A 24 6.09 -1.01 -11.20
N PRO A 25 5.28 -0.99 -10.12
CA PRO A 25 5.31 -2.04 -9.10
C PRO A 25 4.69 -3.35 -9.58
N TYR A 26 3.95 -3.37 -10.69
CA TYR A 26 3.39 -4.60 -11.25
C TYR A 26 4.40 -5.36 -12.13
N GLY A 27 5.46 -4.67 -12.58
CA GLY A 27 6.52 -5.23 -13.41
C GLY A 27 7.68 -5.86 -12.62
N VAL A 28 7.67 -5.79 -11.28
CA VAL A 28 8.76 -6.34 -10.46
C VAL A 28 8.62 -7.86 -10.26
N PRO A 29 9.73 -8.61 -10.13
CA PRO A 29 9.68 -10.07 -9.96
C PRO A 29 9.13 -10.52 -8.59
N GLY A 30 9.06 -9.59 -7.64
CA GLY A 30 8.53 -9.76 -6.31
C GLY A 30 8.87 -8.53 -5.46
N LEU A 31 8.06 -8.30 -4.43
CA LEU A 31 8.25 -7.21 -3.48
C LEU A 31 8.10 -7.77 -2.07
N HIS A 32 9.11 -7.56 -1.24
CA HIS A 32 9.08 -7.85 0.18
C HIS A 32 9.24 -6.55 0.98
N PHE A 33 8.49 -6.39 2.07
CA PHE A 33 8.65 -5.26 2.99
C PHE A 33 8.06 -5.55 4.37
N MET A 34 8.57 -4.84 5.37
CA MET A 34 8.02 -4.76 6.72
C MET A 34 7.28 -3.45 6.91
N PHE A 35 5.99 -3.49 7.25
CA PHE A 35 5.22 -2.32 7.66
C PHE A 35 5.35 -2.11 9.18
N VAL A 36 5.75 -0.91 9.59
CA VAL A 36 6.06 -0.59 11.00
C VAL A 36 5.40 0.72 11.44
N VAL A 37 4.57 0.66 12.49
CA VAL A 37 3.91 1.82 13.11
C VAL A 37 3.82 1.62 14.61
N GLY A 38 4.58 2.40 15.39
CA GLY A 38 4.68 2.17 16.84
C GLY A 38 5.23 0.75 17.11
N GLU A 39 4.49 -0.03 17.89
CA GLU A 39 4.83 -1.44 18.17
C GLU A 39 4.32 -2.42 17.09
N THR A 40 3.40 -1.97 16.24
CA THR A 40 2.85 -2.80 15.17
C THR A 40 3.90 -3.08 14.11
N ARG A 41 4.15 -4.37 13.85
CA ARG A 41 5.03 -4.86 12.78
C ARG A 41 4.31 -5.95 11.99
N ARG A 42 4.32 -5.83 10.66
CA ARG A 42 3.75 -6.82 9.74
C ARG A 42 4.69 -7.03 8.55
N GLU A 43 4.94 -8.28 8.22
CA GLU A 43 5.77 -8.69 7.08
C GLU A 43 4.87 -8.97 5.90
N HIS A 44 5.25 -8.47 4.73
CA HIS A 44 4.51 -8.62 3.48
C HIS A 44 5.44 -9.11 2.39
N THR A 45 4.96 -10.08 1.60
CA THR A 45 5.60 -10.52 0.37
C THR A 45 4.54 -10.58 -0.73
N TRP A 46 4.86 -10.04 -1.90
CA TRP A 46 3.96 -9.97 -3.05
C TRP A 46 4.66 -10.47 -4.31
N ASP A 47 3.99 -11.37 -5.03
CA ASP A 47 4.29 -11.77 -6.41
C ASP A 47 3.25 -11.09 -7.32
N PRO A 48 3.61 -9.97 -7.99
CA PRO A 48 2.69 -9.25 -8.85
C PRO A 48 2.22 -10.09 -10.04
N ALA A 49 3.12 -10.84 -10.67
CA ALA A 49 2.83 -11.62 -11.87
C ALA A 49 1.81 -12.73 -11.61
N LYS A 50 1.82 -13.33 -10.42
CA LYS A 50 0.85 -14.37 -10.02
C LYS A 50 -0.30 -13.85 -9.16
N GLY A 51 -0.30 -12.56 -8.82
CA GLY A 51 -1.24 -11.97 -7.87
C GLY A 51 -1.23 -12.67 -6.51
N ARG A 52 -0.09 -13.21 -6.07
CA ARG A 52 0.03 -13.96 -4.81
C ARG A 52 0.61 -13.07 -3.72
N ILE A 53 0.08 -13.20 -2.51
CA ILE A 53 0.57 -12.46 -1.34
C ILE A 53 0.81 -13.40 -0.18
N ALA A 54 1.79 -13.06 0.65
CA ALA A 54 1.98 -13.62 1.96
C ALA A 54 2.10 -12.51 3.00
N VAL A 55 1.45 -12.71 4.14
CA VAL A 55 1.42 -11.76 5.25
C VAL A 55 1.75 -12.50 6.53
N ARG A 56 2.72 -11.99 7.29
CA ARG A 56 3.04 -12.49 8.63
C ARG A 56 2.82 -11.39 9.66
N PHE A 57 2.08 -11.70 10.70
CA PHE A 57 1.69 -10.74 11.73
C PHE A 57 1.48 -11.43 13.07
N THR A 58 1.62 -10.65 14.15
CA THR A 58 1.31 -11.12 15.50
C THR A 58 -0.05 -10.59 15.91
N ARG A 59 -0.93 -11.48 16.34
CA ARG A 59 -2.24 -11.14 16.92
C ARG A 59 -2.07 -10.51 18.31
N ASP A 60 -3.11 -9.82 18.79
CA ASP A 60 -3.12 -9.20 20.12
C ASP A 60 -2.83 -10.17 21.27
N ASP A 61 -3.11 -11.46 21.07
CA ASP A 61 -2.86 -12.51 22.06
C ASP A 61 -1.41 -13.03 22.05
N GLY A 62 -0.56 -12.52 21.16
CA GLY A 62 0.85 -12.87 20.99
C GLY A 62 1.10 -14.01 20.00
N VAL A 63 0.06 -14.57 19.37
CA VAL A 63 0.20 -15.63 18.38
C VAL A 63 0.75 -15.05 17.07
N MET A 64 1.81 -15.66 16.55
CA MET A 64 2.29 -15.39 15.18
C MET A 64 1.43 -16.14 14.17
N CYS A 65 0.93 -15.41 13.17
CA CYS A 65 0.17 -15.95 12.06
C CYS A 65 0.89 -15.69 10.74
N SER A 66 0.79 -16.64 9.81
CA SER A 66 1.34 -16.59 8.46
C SER A 66 0.25 -17.03 7.49
N VAL A 67 -0.13 -16.13 6.59
CA VAL A 67 -1.18 -16.38 5.61
C VAL A 67 -0.61 -16.19 4.22
N THR A 68 -0.88 -17.13 3.32
CA THR A 68 -0.66 -16.98 1.87
C THR A 68 -2.03 -16.98 1.19
N THR A 69 -2.27 -16.03 0.29
CA THR A 69 -3.52 -15.90 -0.48
C THR A 69 -3.27 -15.16 -1.80
N THR A 70 -4.32 -14.67 -2.46
CA THR A 70 -4.25 -13.87 -3.69
C THR A 70 -4.74 -12.45 -3.46
N VAL A 71 -4.23 -11.49 -4.22
CA VAL A 71 -4.67 -10.08 -4.16
C VAL A 71 -6.17 -9.89 -4.44
N ASP A 72 -6.77 -10.78 -5.22
CA ASP A 72 -8.19 -10.68 -5.62
C ASP A 72 -9.14 -11.44 -4.68
N TYR A 73 -8.62 -12.08 -3.62
CA TYR A 73 -9.41 -12.90 -2.70
C TYR A 73 -9.17 -12.50 -1.26
N ALA A 74 -10.20 -11.85 -0.70
CA ALA A 74 -10.22 -11.44 0.70
C ALA A 74 -10.37 -12.62 1.69
N GLY A 75 -10.35 -13.88 1.26
CA GLY A 75 -10.52 -15.01 2.18
C GLY A 75 -11.97 -15.31 2.53
N GLU A 76 -12.21 -16.56 2.95
CA GLU A 76 -13.49 -17.00 3.52
C GLU A 76 -13.49 -16.97 5.05
N ASP A 77 -12.34 -17.27 5.67
CA ASP A 77 -12.18 -17.17 7.12
C ASP A 77 -11.68 -15.80 7.57
N ALA A 78 -11.90 -15.50 8.86
CA ALA A 78 -11.59 -14.19 9.42
C ALA A 78 -10.09 -13.85 9.38
N VAL A 79 -9.21 -14.84 9.52
CA VAL A 79 -7.75 -14.64 9.54
C VAL A 79 -7.23 -14.34 8.14
N GLN A 80 -7.74 -15.02 7.12
CA GLN A 80 -7.42 -14.70 5.73
C GLN A 80 -7.85 -13.28 5.36
N ARG A 81 -9.06 -12.89 5.78
CA ARG A 81 -9.57 -11.54 5.53
C ARG A 81 -8.77 -10.47 6.22
N GLU A 82 -8.45 -10.67 7.48
CA GLU A 82 -7.57 -9.77 8.23
C GLU A 82 -6.21 -9.61 7.54
N ALA A 83 -5.57 -10.71 7.15
CA ALA A 83 -4.31 -10.68 6.42
C ALA A 83 -4.41 -9.94 5.08
N TRP A 84 -5.48 -10.18 4.31
CA TRP A 84 -5.72 -9.48 3.05
C TRP A 84 -5.93 -7.98 3.25
N GLU A 85 -6.74 -7.58 4.24
CA GLU A 85 -6.97 -6.16 4.58
C GLU A 85 -5.66 -5.48 5.02
N MET A 86 -4.84 -6.15 5.83
CA MET A 86 -3.51 -5.69 6.22
C MET A 86 -2.62 -5.45 4.99
N PHE A 87 -2.57 -6.42 4.07
CA PHE A 87 -1.79 -6.26 2.84
C PHE A 87 -2.30 -5.08 2.01
N VAL A 88 -3.59 -5.03 1.71
CA VAL A 88 -4.20 -3.99 0.87
C VAL A 88 -3.93 -2.60 1.45
N ASN A 89 -4.09 -2.42 2.76
CA ASN A 89 -3.78 -1.15 3.43
C ASN A 89 -2.28 -0.84 3.40
N ASP A 90 -1.44 -1.76 3.85
CA ASP A 90 -0.02 -1.48 4.08
C ASP A 90 0.74 -1.27 2.77
N GLN A 91 0.45 -2.07 1.73
CA GLN A 91 1.03 -1.87 0.41
C GLN A 91 0.50 -0.60 -0.26
N PHE A 92 -0.74 -0.18 0.04
CA PHE A 92 -1.26 1.10 -0.46
C PHE A 92 -0.46 2.26 0.13
N TRP A 93 -0.15 2.23 1.42
CA TRP A 93 0.77 3.21 1.99
C TRP A 93 2.11 3.18 1.22
N LEU A 94 2.76 2.03 1.06
CA LEU A 94 4.06 1.96 0.37
C LEU A 94 4.03 2.50 -1.08
N LEU A 95 3.03 2.08 -1.85
CA LEU A 95 3.00 2.21 -3.32
C LEU A 95 2.06 3.29 -3.84
N ALA A 96 1.39 4.05 -2.97
CA ALA A 96 0.35 5.03 -3.32
C ALA A 96 0.63 5.88 -4.59
N PRO A 97 1.82 6.49 -4.79
CA PRO A 97 2.13 7.27 -5.99
C PRO A 97 2.10 6.46 -7.29
N ALA A 98 2.54 5.20 -7.26
CA ALA A 98 2.50 4.33 -8.43
C ALA A 98 1.07 3.90 -8.81
N LYS A 99 0.13 4.00 -7.85
CA LYS A 99 -1.26 3.56 -7.97
C LYS A 99 -2.22 4.62 -8.55
N LEU A 100 -1.72 5.79 -8.92
CA LEU A 100 -2.53 6.87 -9.51
C LEU A 100 -3.29 6.49 -10.78
N ALA A 101 -2.87 5.41 -11.47
CA ALA A 101 -3.54 4.89 -12.65
C ALA A 101 -4.18 3.50 -12.43
N ASP A 102 -4.29 3.05 -11.18
CA ASP A 102 -4.95 1.78 -10.86
C ASP A 102 -6.45 1.85 -11.23
N PRO A 103 -7.08 0.69 -11.55
CA PRO A 103 -8.52 0.60 -11.73
C PRO A 103 -9.29 1.22 -10.55
N GLY A 104 -10.30 2.03 -10.85
CA GLY A 104 -11.12 2.71 -9.85
C GLY A 104 -10.55 4.04 -9.35
N ALA A 105 -9.34 4.43 -9.77
CA ALA A 105 -8.79 5.76 -9.44
C ALA A 105 -9.49 6.87 -10.24
N THR A 106 -9.95 7.91 -9.55
CA THR A 106 -10.37 9.18 -10.14
C THR A 106 -9.37 10.26 -9.74
N VAL A 107 -8.64 10.82 -10.70
CA VAL A 107 -7.56 11.80 -10.47
C VAL A 107 -7.89 13.15 -11.11
N THR A 108 -7.78 14.22 -10.33
CA THR A 108 -7.94 15.62 -10.78
C THR A 108 -6.75 16.46 -10.34
N LEU A 109 -6.62 17.67 -10.91
CA LEU A 109 -5.64 18.65 -10.45
C LEU A 109 -6.35 19.74 -9.64
N ASN A 110 -5.87 20.03 -8.43
CA ASN A 110 -6.39 21.10 -7.59
C ASN A 110 -5.24 21.95 -7.05
N GLY A 111 -5.16 23.21 -7.49
CA GLY A 111 -4.11 24.13 -7.04
C GLY A 111 -2.67 23.67 -7.35
N GLY A 112 -2.49 22.81 -8.36
CA GLY A 112 -1.19 22.22 -8.72
C GLY A 112 -0.88 20.88 -8.04
N ALA A 113 -1.71 20.43 -7.10
CA ALA A 113 -1.60 19.12 -6.47
C ALA A 113 -2.52 18.09 -7.15
N LEU A 114 -2.11 16.82 -7.16
CA LEU A 114 -2.95 15.73 -7.64
C LEU A 114 -3.91 15.31 -6.55
N GLN A 115 -5.22 15.39 -6.81
CA GLN A 115 -6.24 14.84 -5.93
C GLN A 115 -6.74 13.51 -6.49
N VAL A 116 -6.78 12.46 -5.67
CA VAL A 116 -7.24 11.13 -6.05
C VAL A 116 -8.30 10.60 -5.10
N ARG A 117 -9.25 9.84 -5.66
CA ARG A 117 -10.20 8.97 -4.96
C ARG A 117 -10.17 7.59 -5.59
N TYR A 118 -10.50 6.57 -4.81
CA TYR A 118 -10.62 5.20 -5.29
C TYR A 118 -12.02 4.68 -5.03
N ASP A 119 -12.71 4.26 -6.09
CA ASP A 119 -14.09 3.78 -6.03
C ASP A 119 -14.19 2.33 -6.52
N GLY A 120 -14.89 1.50 -5.76
CA GLY A 120 -15.10 0.08 -6.09
C GLY A 120 -13.87 -0.82 -5.94
N VAL A 121 -12.81 -0.35 -5.29
CA VAL A 121 -11.56 -1.07 -5.01
C VAL A 121 -11.03 -0.74 -3.61
N GLY A 122 -10.08 -1.55 -3.13
CA GLY A 122 -9.40 -1.32 -1.85
C GLY A 122 -10.32 -1.51 -0.63
N VAL A 123 -9.86 -1.01 0.52
CA VAL A 123 -10.56 -1.14 1.82
C VAL A 123 -10.91 0.22 2.44
N THR A 124 -10.67 1.32 1.72
CA THR A 124 -10.89 2.69 2.20
C THR A 124 -11.79 3.50 1.27
N PRO A 125 -13.04 3.06 1.03
CA PRO A 125 -13.97 3.80 0.18
C PRO A 125 -14.32 5.15 0.79
N GLY A 126 -14.42 6.19 -0.05
CA GLY A 126 -14.75 7.55 0.37
C GLY A 126 -13.57 8.42 0.80
N ASP A 127 -12.37 7.84 0.91
CA ASP A 127 -11.16 8.60 1.21
C ASP A 127 -10.69 9.39 -0.02
N THR A 128 -10.27 10.62 0.23
CA THR A 128 -9.64 11.49 -0.78
C THR A 128 -8.21 11.76 -0.36
N TYR A 129 -7.28 11.58 -1.29
CA TYR A 129 -5.85 11.83 -1.08
C TYR A 129 -5.40 12.97 -1.98
N THR A 130 -4.50 13.81 -1.49
CA THR A 130 -3.89 14.91 -2.24
C THR A 130 -2.36 14.78 -2.16
N TYR A 131 -1.70 14.73 -3.31
CA TYR A 131 -0.25 14.61 -3.43
C TYR A 131 0.37 15.92 -3.90
N ASP A 132 1.34 16.38 -3.13
CA ASP A 132 2.21 17.49 -3.53
C ASP A 132 3.35 16.92 -4.38
N VAL A 133 3.36 17.23 -5.67
CA VAL A 133 4.28 16.67 -6.65
C VAL A 133 5.23 17.77 -7.12
N ASP A 134 6.53 17.47 -7.22
CA ASP A 134 7.45 18.29 -7.99
C ASP A 134 7.13 18.15 -9.50
N PRO A 135 6.62 19.19 -10.17
CA PRO A 135 6.20 19.08 -11.57
C PRO A 135 7.36 18.90 -12.55
N SER A 136 8.61 19.12 -12.12
CA SER A 136 9.82 18.92 -12.93
C SER A 136 10.34 17.49 -12.89
N THR A 137 10.20 16.80 -11.75
CA THR A 137 10.75 15.45 -11.55
C THR A 137 9.69 14.35 -11.45
N GLY A 138 8.46 14.68 -11.04
CA GLY A 138 7.42 13.71 -10.68
C GLY A 138 7.53 13.18 -9.24
N GLU A 139 8.48 13.68 -8.44
CA GLU A 139 8.65 13.26 -7.04
C GLU A 139 7.46 13.72 -6.18
N VAL A 140 6.84 12.80 -5.44
CA VAL A 140 5.85 13.13 -4.41
C VAL A 140 6.58 13.56 -3.13
N ARG A 141 6.32 14.78 -2.67
CA ARG A 141 6.95 15.39 -1.48
C ARG A 141 6.03 15.50 -0.28
N GLY A 142 4.72 15.38 -0.49
CA GLY A 142 3.73 15.53 0.55
C GLY A 142 2.47 14.73 0.22
N TRP A 143 1.78 14.31 1.29
CA TRP A 143 0.50 13.63 1.19
C TRP A 143 -0.44 14.19 2.25
N SER A 144 -1.57 14.76 1.83
CA SER A 144 -2.70 15.04 2.71
C SER A 144 -3.93 14.19 2.36
N TYR A 145 -4.82 13.99 3.32
CA TYR A 145 -5.97 13.13 3.16
C TYR A 145 -7.19 13.67 3.88
N THR A 146 -8.36 13.33 3.34
CA THR A 146 -9.67 13.49 3.97
C THR A 146 -10.34 12.12 3.95
N LEU A 147 -10.57 11.54 5.13
CA LEU A 147 -11.22 10.24 5.28
C LEU A 147 -12.74 10.39 5.17
N GLY A 148 -13.46 9.31 4.84
CA GLY A 148 -14.93 9.31 4.67
C GLY A 148 -15.75 9.89 5.84
N GLY A 149 -15.19 9.99 7.04
CA GLY A 149 -15.78 10.65 8.22
C GLY A 149 -15.45 12.14 8.40
N GLY A 150 -14.79 12.77 7.43
CA GLY A 150 -14.35 14.18 7.50
C GLY A 150 -13.04 14.40 8.26
N HIS A 151 -12.38 13.33 8.72
CA HIS A 151 -11.07 13.43 9.37
C HIS A 151 -10.01 13.81 8.35
N THR A 152 -9.30 14.90 8.61
CA THR A 152 -8.19 15.36 7.77
C THR A 152 -6.84 15.12 8.44
N GLY A 153 -5.81 14.98 7.62
CA GLY A 153 -4.45 14.91 8.10
C GLY A 153 -3.45 15.07 6.97
N ALA A 154 -2.19 15.22 7.35
CA ALA A 154 -1.07 15.27 6.42
C ALA A 154 0.09 14.43 6.95
N TRP A 155 0.88 13.93 6.01
CA TRP A 155 2.11 13.20 6.25
C TRP A 155 3.22 13.88 5.46
N THR A 156 4.34 14.12 6.14
CA THR A 156 5.59 14.49 5.48
C THR A 156 6.26 13.21 5.02
N TRP A 157 6.68 13.17 3.77
CA TRP A 157 7.39 12.04 3.18
C TRP A 157 8.89 12.25 3.32
N ALA A 158 9.63 11.21 3.70
CA ALA A 158 11.07 11.21 3.54
C ALA A 158 11.41 11.12 2.03
N ALA A 159 12.61 11.55 1.67
CA ALA A 159 13.11 11.44 0.30
C ALA A 159 13.03 10.00 -0.21
N ALA A 160 12.72 9.85 -1.50
CA ALA A 160 12.59 8.54 -2.11
C ALA A 160 13.93 7.78 -2.11
N THR A 161 13.84 6.48 -1.84
CA THR A 161 14.95 5.53 -1.93
C THR A 161 14.75 4.66 -3.17
N VAL A 162 15.84 4.40 -3.90
CA VAL A 162 15.82 3.49 -5.07
C VAL A 162 15.93 2.04 -4.59
N ILE A 163 14.92 1.23 -4.92
CA ILE A 163 14.88 -0.22 -4.63
C ILE A 163 14.53 -0.95 -5.93
N GLY A 164 15.52 -1.58 -6.56
CA GLY A 164 15.36 -2.17 -7.89
C GLY A 164 14.91 -1.09 -8.91
N PRO A 165 13.83 -1.30 -9.67
CA PRO A 165 13.29 -0.30 -10.60
C PRO A 165 12.37 0.74 -9.93
N LEU A 166 12.16 0.68 -8.61
CA LEU A 166 11.20 1.51 -7.90
C LEU A 166 11.89 2.64 -7.12
N HIS A 167 11.24 3.81 -7.07
CA HIS A 167 11.64 4.94 -6.24
C HIS A 167 10.56 5.19 -5.19
N LEU A 168 10.82 4.76 -3.95
CA LEU A 168 9.80 4.69 -2.90
C LEU A 168 10.20 5.50 -1.67
N SER A 169 9.25 6.22 -1.08
CA SER A 169 9.45 6.81 0.25
C SER A 169 9.20 5.75 1.33
N LEU A 170 10.27 5.41 2.05
CA LEU A 170 10.26 4.34 3.05
C LEU A 170 9.92 4.84 4.46
N GLU A 171 9.72 6.14 4.64
CA GLU A 171 9.31 6.73 5.91
C GLU A 171 8.37 7.90 5.66
N ARG A 172 7.33 8.00 6.48
CA ARG A 172 6.46 9.18 6.53
C ARG A 172 6.04 9.46 7.96
N SER A 173 5.96 10.73 8.32
CA SER A 173 5.68 11.14 9.68
C SER A 173 4.74 12.35 9.76
N ASN A 174 4.09 12.47 10.91
CA ASN A 174 3.42 13.68 11.35
C ASN A 174 3.66 13.84 12.86
N GLU A 175 3.03 14.83 13.48
CA GLU A 175 3.22 15.15 14.90
C GLU A 175 2.89 13.98 15.85
N LYS A 176 2.11 12.99 15.42
CA LYS A 176 1.60 11.92 16.29
C LYS A 176 2.25 10.57 16.07
N ARG A 177 2.70 10.27 14.85
CA ARG A 177 3.10 8.92 14.45
C ARG A 177 4.06 8.96 13.27
N THR A 178 4.81 7.87 13.12
CA THR A 178 5.65 7.58 11.97
C THR A 178 5.27 6.22 11.41
N ILE A 179 5.18 6.12 10.09
CA ILE A 179 5.06 4.85 9.36
C ILE A 179 6.40 4.62 8.67
N ARG A 180 6.99 3.45 8.88
CA ARG A 180 8.25 3.03 8.25
C ARG A 180 8.02 1.75 7.44
N PHE A 181 8.81 1.63 6.38
CA PHE A 181 8.93 0.45 5.57
C PHE A 181 10.35 -0.05 5.71
N GLU A 182 10.51 -1.16 6.42
CA GLU A 182 11.81 -1.77 6.68
C GLU A 182 12.01 -2.97 5.77
N GLU A 183 13.26 -3.41 5.62
CA GLU A 183 13.61 -4.60 4.85
C GLU A 183 13.06 -4.63 3.41
N VAL A 184 12.85 -3.47 2.78
CA VAL A 184 12.25 -3.41 1.45
C VAL A 184 13.19 -4.01 0.40
N ARG A 185 12.72 -5.05 -0.30
CA ARG A 185 13.49 -5.77 -1.33
C ARG A 185 12.64 -5.99 -2.57
N VAL A 186 13.24 -5.79 -3.74
CA VAL A 186 12.69 -6.17 -5.04
C VAL A 186 13.51 -7.33 -5.59
N GLU A 187 12.96 -8.53 -5.51
CA GLU A 187 13.62 -9.78 -5.88
C GLU A 187 12.59 -10.85 -6.23
N PRO A 188 12.94 -11.90 -6.99
CA PRO A 188 12.03 -13.01 -7.24
C PRO A 188 11.54 -13.65 -5.94
N VAL A 189 10.24 -13.94 -5.86
CA VAL A 189 9.61 -14.59 -4.71
C VAL A 189 8.95 -15.90 -5.12
N GLU A 190 8.99 -16.87 -4.22
CA GLU A 190 8.28 -18.14 -4.36
C GLU A 190 7.28 -18.29 -3.23
N LEU A 191 6.01 -18.02 -3.54
CA LEU A 191 4.90 -18.21 -2.61
C LEU A 191 4.21 -19.54 -2.88
N GLY A 192 3.94 -20.28 -1.81
CA GLY A 192 3.20 -21.53 -1.85
C GLY A 192 1.73 -21.35 -2.28
N PRO A 193 0.94 -22.44 -2.30
CA PRO A 193 -0.51 -22.32 -2.46
C PRO A 193 -1.13 -21.53 -1.30
N PRO A 194 -2.36 -21.00 -1.46
CA PRO A 194 -3.05 -20.36 -0.37
C PRO A 194 -3.10 -21.24 0.88
N SER A 195 -2.77 -20.68 2.04
CA SER A 195 -2.65 -21.40 3.30
C SER A 195 -2.80 -20.45 4.49
N VAL A 196 -3.28 -20.98 5.60
CA VAL A 196 -3.36 -20.26 6.88
C VAL A 196 -2.61 -21.08 7.93
N ASP A 197 -1.58 -20.48 8.51
CA ASP A 197 -0.92 -20.98 9.71
C ASP A 197 -1.10 -19.93 10.81
N CYS A 198 -2.08 -20.14 11.67
CA CYS A 198 -2.44 -19.22 12.74
C CYS A 198 -2.97 -20.03 13.92
N PRO A 199 -2.07 -20.58 14.77
CA PRO A 199 -2.46 -21.52 15.81
C PRO A 199 -3.31 -20.84 16.89
N LEU A 200 -4.14 -21.62 17.59
CA LEU A 200 -4.80 -21.12 18.79
C LEU A 200 -3.75 -20.87 19.87
N LYS A 201 -3.90 -19.79 20.65
CA LYS A 201 -3.07 -19.55 21.83
C LYS A 201 -3.13 -20.76 22.74
N THR A 202 -1.99 -21.42 22.92
CA THR A 202 -1.90 -22.53 23.88
C THR A 202 -2.10 -21.94 25.27
N PRO A 203 -3.03 -22.47 26.08
CA PRO A 203 -3.15 -22.06 27.47
C PRO A 203 -1.79 -22.25 28.14
N ILE A 204 -1.31 -21.23 28.86
CA ILE A 204 -0.14 -21.39 29.71
C ILE A 204 -0.50 -22.47 30.73
N ALA A 205 0.21 -23.60 30.70
CA ALA A 205 0.03 -24.64 31.70
C ALA A 205 0.30 -24.03 33.09
N PRO A 206 -0.53 -24.33 34.11
CA PRO A 206 -0.44 -23.72 35.43
C PRO A 206 0.90 -23.98 36.13
#